data_AF-P31972-F1
#
_entry.id   AF-P31972-F1
#
_cell.length_a   1.000
_cell.length_b   1.000
_cell.length_c   1.000
_cell.angle_alpha   90.00
_cell.angle_beta   90.00
_cell.angle_gamma   90.00
#
_symmetry.space_group_name_H-M   'P 1'
#
loop_
_entity.id
_entity.type
_entity.pdbx_description
1 polymer ?
#
loop_
_entity_poly.entity_id
_entity_poly.type
_entity_poly.pdbx_seq_one_letter_code
_entity_poly.pdbx_strand_id
1 'polypeptide(L)'
;MTAHNFFWDGDWFSPQASQDQNLIAQLDFVPGLRELLFIRQAHALEHGTVWVLTELAERYPTAWRHHYAELSGMSTGQGFYLFGGVDKTDLYRAVSTAGDRLRSGEWNLAIHPRCGTNISVTLLLTAGLAGGAAWLLPKDPLTQLFGMGTAAATAWAIAPDLGKYAQQHITTAIPLNLALEEIQENTDESGNPSHFVRLRWQDAQ
;
A
#
# COMPACT_ATOMS: atom_id res chain seq x y z
N MET A 1 -1.79 -16.59 -25.87
CA MET A 1 -3.10 -16.01 -25.52
C MET A 1 -2.83 -14.95 -24.46
N THR A 2 -2.64 -13.71 -24.88
CA THR A 2 -2.45 -12.55 -24.00
C THR A 2 -3.80 -12.20 -23.41
N ALA A 3 -3.97 -12.38 -22.10
CA ALA A 3 -5.13 -11.87 -21.39
C ALA A 3 -5.03 -10.34 -21.42
N HIS A 4 -5.80 -9.71 -22.31
CA HIS A 4 -6.03 -8.26 -22.25
C HIS A 4 -6.70 -7.95 -20.92
N ASN A 5 -5.95 -7.27 -20.06
CA ASN A 5 -6.34 -6.89 -18.73
C ASN A 5 -7.27 -5.66 -18.83
N PHE A 6 -8.52 -5.91 -19.25
CA PHE A 6 -9.55 -4.89 -19.55
C PHE A 6 -9.83 -3.88 -18.42
N PHE A 7 -9.38 -4.18 -17.19
CA PHE A 7 -9.52 -3.29 -16.04
C PHE A 7 -8.51 -2.14 -15.98
N TRP A 8 -7.46 -2.14 -16.82
CA TRP A 8 -6.32 -1.21 -16.67
C TRP A 8 -6.29 -0.05 -17.68
N ASP A 9 -6.99 -0.14 -18.80
CA ASP A 9 -6.83 0.80 -19.94
C ASP A 9 -7.84 1.96 -19.94
N GLY A 10 -8.45 2.26 -18.79
CA GLY A 10 -9.38 3.37 -18.64
C GLY A 10 -8.70 4.64 -18.12
N ASP A 11 -8.41 5.60 -18.99
CA ASP A 11 -7.90 6.96 -18.70
C ASP A 11 -8.79 7.81 -17.75
N TRP A 12 -9.86 7.22 -17.20
CA TRP A 12 -10.89 7.92 -16.43
C TRP A 12 -10.40 8.52 -15.11
N PHE A 13 -9.23 8.08 -14.60
CA PHE A 13 -8.68 8.54 -13.33
C PHE A 13 -7.21 8.90 -13.45
N SER A 14 -6.89 9.97 -14.18
CA SER A 14 -5.59 10.63 -14.07
C SER A 14 -5.54 11.48 -12.79
N PRO A 15 -4.68 11.17 -11.81
CA PRO A 15 -4.58 11.93 -10.57
C PRO A 15 -4.20 13.39 -10.83
N GLN A 16 -4.89 14.33 -10.19
CA GLN A 16 -4.62 15.76 -10.34
C GLN A 16 -3.96 16.32 -9.09
N ALA A 17 -2.95 17.17 -9.25
CA ALA A 17 -2.16 17.70 -8.12
C ALA A 17 -2.99 18.51 -7.10
N SER A 18 -4.07 19.13 -7.56
CA SER A 18 -4.99 19.91 -6.71
C SER A 18 -6.16 19.09 -6.15
N GLN A 19 -6.32 17.81 -6.52
CA GLN A 19 -7.48 17.01 -6.15
C GLN A 19 -7.65 16.90 -4.63
N ASP A 20 -6.59 16.50 -3.92
CA ASP A 20 -6.65 16.30 -2.48
C ASP A 20 -6.71 17.64 -1.73
N GLN A 21 -6.07 18.69 -2.26
CA GLN A 21 -6.19 20.05 -1.70
C GLN A 21 -7.61 20.59 -1.83
N ASN A 22 -8.25 20.42 -2.98
CA ASN A 22 -9.64 20.81 -3.20
C ASN A 22 -10.57 20.04 -2.27
N LEU A 23 -10.32 18.75 -2.06
CA LEU A 23 -11.10 17.94 -1.14
C LEU A 23 -10.95 18.41 0.31
N ILE A 24 -9.72 18.71 0.75
CA ILE A 24 -9.45 19.30 2.08
C ILE A 24 -10.15 20.66 2.21
N ALA A 25 -10.09 21.52 1.20
CA ALA A 25 -10.69 22.86 1.25
C ALA A 25 -12.23 22.82 1.28
N GLN A 26 -12.85 21.81 0.65
CA GLN A 26 -14.31 21.66 0.62
C GLN A 26 -14.87 20.94 1.85
N LEU A 27 -14.07 20.06 2.47
CA LEU A 27 -14.48 19.16 3.54
C LEU A 27 -13.59 19.29 4.78
N ASP A 28 -13.06 20.49 5.04
CA ASP A 28 -12.18 20.77 6.19
C ASP A 28 -12.84 20.45 7.54
N PHE A 29 -14.16 20.45 7.59
CA PHE A 29 -14.98 20.08 8.74
C PHE A 29 -14.99 18.58 9.06
N VAL A 30 -14.49 17.71 8.16
CA VAL A 30 -14.44 16.25 8.38
C VAL A 30 -13.19 15.89 9.17
N PRO A 31 -13.30 15.46 10.44
CA PRO A 31 -12.15 15.13 11.25
C PRO A 31 -11.34 13.97 10.65
N GLY A 32 -10.02 14.09 10.57
CA GLY A 32 -9.14 13.04 10.06
C GLY A 32 -8.98 12.99 8.54
N LEU A 33 -9.66 13.86 7.77
CA LEU A 33 -9.60 13.83 6.31
C LEU A 33 -8.17 14.08 5.78
N ARG A 34 -7.49 15.11 6.31
CA ARG A 34 -6.13 15.45 5.90
C ARG A 34 -5.17 14.29 6.19
N GLU A 35 -5.31 13.68 7.36
CA GLU A 35 -4.51 12.55 7.81
C GLU A 35 -4.74 11.33 6.91
N LEU A 36 -5.99 11.06 6.53
CA LEU A 36 -6.35 9.97 5.61
C LEU A 36 -5.71 10.18 4.23
N LEU A 37 -5.81 11.37 3.66
CA LEU A 37 -5.24 11.70 2.35
C LEU A 37 -3.71 11.64 2.38
N PHE A 38 -3.10 12.15 3.45
CA PHE A 38 -1.68 12.02 3.70
C PHE A 38 -1.25 10.54 3.73
N ILE A 39 -1.92 9.70 4.53
CA ILE A 39 -1.59 8.28 4.66
C ILE A 39 -1.64 7.57 3.30
N ARG A 40 -2.65 7.86 2.47
CA ARG A 40 -2.78 7.27 1.14
C ARG A 40 -1.60 7.63 0.24
N GLN A 41 -1.17 8.89 0.25
CA GLN A 41 0.00 9.34 -0.52
C GLN A 41 1.30 8.76 0.02
N ALA A 42 1.46 8.73 1.35
CA ALA A 42 2.61 8.13 2.01
C ALA A 42 2.72 6.62 1.69
N HIS A 43 1.60 5.92 1.62
CA HIS A 43 1.51 4.50 1.30
C HIS A 43 1.90 4.17 -0.13
N ALA A 44 1.50 4.98 -1.11
CA ALA A 44 2.02 4.82 -2.47
C ALA A 44 3.53 5.04 -2.53
N LEU A 45 4.04 6.06 -1.84
CA LEU A 45 5.47 6.38 -1.82
C LEU A 45 6.29 5.30 -1.11
N GLU A 46 5.77 4.71 -0.04
CA GLU A 46 6.34 3.56 0.65
C GLU A 46 6.48 2.36 -0.31
N HIS A 47 5.38 1.97 -0.98
CA HIS A 47 5.41 0.89 -1.97
C HIS A 47 6.44 1.16 -3.08
N GLY A 48 6.42 2.37 -3.65
CA GLY A 48 7.39 2.74 -4.70
C GLY A 48 8.83 2.70 -4.20
N THR A 49 9.07 3.13 -2.95
CA THR A 49 10.41 3.09 -2.33
C THR A 49 10.89 1.65 -2.18
N VAL A 50 10.04 0.74 -1.70
CA VAL A 50 10.35 -0.69 -1.59
C VAL A 50 10.63 -1.31 -2.96
N TRP A 51 9.86 -0.96 -3.99
CA TRP A 51 10.14 -1.41 -5.37
C TRP A 51 11.50 -0.95 -5.87
N VAL A 52 11.81 0.34 -5.74
CA VAL A 52 13.10 0.90 -6.19
C VAL A 52 14.28 0.28 -5.44
N LEU A 53 14.14 0.06 -4.13
CA LEU A 53 15.14 -0.62 -3.31
C LEU A 53 15.34 -2.07 -3.74
N THR A 54 14.26 -2.78 -4.07
CA THR A 54 14.31 -4.16 -4.58
C THR A 54 15.03 -4.21 -5.93
N GLU A 55 14.67 -3.33 -6.87
CA GLU A 55 15.33 -3.19 -8.17
C GLU A 55 16.82 -2.80 -8.04
N LEU A 56 17.18 -1.99 -7.05
CA LEU A 56 18.56 -1.67 -6.73
C LEU A 56 19.31 -2.91 -6.26
N ALA A 57 18.74 -3.67 -5.32
CA ALA A 57 19.36 -4.87 -4.77
C ALA A 57 19.58 -5.97 -5.82
N GLU A 58 18.64 -6.13 -6.77
CA GLU A 58 18.76 -7.10 -7.87
C GLU A 58 20.01 -6.86 -8.74
N ARG A 59 20.46 -5.60 -8.85
CA ARG A 59 21.66 -5.20 -9.59
C ARG A 59 22.97 -5.54 -8.88
N TYR A 60 22.93 -5.84 -7.58
CA TYR A 60 24.11 -6.19 -6.77
C TYR A 60 24.23 -7.71 -6.52
N PRO A 61 25.43 -8.20 -6.13
CA PRO A 61 25.63 -9.61 -5.79
C PRO A 61 24.70 -10.09 -4.67
N THR A 62 24.42 -11.39 -4.61
CA THR A 62 23.42 -12.00 -3.71
C THR A 62 23.57 -11.61 -2.23
N ALA A 63 24.80 -11.37 -1.75
CA ALA A 63 25.06 -10.92 -0.38
C ALA A 63 24.38 -9.57 -0.05
N TRP A 64 24.27 -8.67 -1.03
CA TRP A 64 23.52 -7.42 -0.87
C TRP A 64 22.01 -7.68 -0.86
N ARG A 65 21.52 -8.57 -1.73
CA ARG A 65 20.08 -8.85 -1.88
C ARG A 65 19.38 -9.26 -0.59
N HIS A 66 20.06 -10.02 0.29
CA HIS A 66 19.46 -10.46 1.55
C HIS A 66 19.02 -9.30 2.44
N HIS A 67 19.79 -8.20 2.49
CA HIS A 67 19.45 -7.04 3.33
C HIS A 67 18.19 -6.30 2.84
N TYR A 68 17.90 -6.38 1.55
CA TYR A 68 16.78 -5.66 0.91
C TYR A 68 15.55 -6.56 0.66
N ALA A 69 15.70 -7.88 0.66
CA ALA A 69 14.61 -8.82 0.42
C ALA A 69 13.58 -8.86 1.57
N GLU A 70 14.00 -8.50 2.79
CA GLU A 70 13.18 -8.56 4.00
C GLU A 70 12.52 -7.22 4.34
N LEU A 71 12.58 -6.24 3.43
CA LEU A 71 11.98 -4.94 3.68
C LEU A 71 10.47 -5.06 3.86
N SER A 72 10.00 -4.42 4.93
CA SER A 72 8.60 -4.24 5.27
C SER A 72 8.35 -2.75 5.51
N GLY A 73 7.15 -2.28 5.21
CA GLY A 73 6.79 -0.88 5.36
C GLY A 73 5.53 -0.70 6.21
N MET A 74 5.42 0.47 6.82
CA MET A 74 4.21 0.88 7.53
C MET A 74 4.01 2.40 7.42
N SER A 75 2.98 2.80 6.70
CA SER A 75 2.62 4.20 6.51
C SER A 75 1.81 4.79 7.68
N THR A 76 2.01 6.08 7.92
CA THR A 76 1.46 6.86 9.04
C THR A 76 1.00 8.25 8.56
N GLY A 77 0.34 9.02 9.43
CA GLY A 77 -0.04 10.42 9.14
C GLY A 77 1.11 11.43 9.08
N GLN A 78 2.37 10.98 9.23
CA GLN A 78 3.57 11.84 9.24
C GLN A 78 4.69 11.34 8.32
N GLY A 79 4.50 10.20 7.67
CA GLY A 79 5.52 9.54 6.87
C GLY A 79 5.32 8.03 6.84
N PHE A 80 6.37 7.27 6.62
CA PHE A 80 6.32 5.81 6.71
C PHE A 80 7.58 5.25 7.37
N TYR A 81 7.40 4.15 8.08
CA TYR A 81 8.48 3.31 8.54
C TYR A 81 8.89 2.34 7.45
N LEU A 82 10.19 2.11 7.35
CA LEU A 82 10.79 1.01 6.61
C LEU A 82 11.59 0.16 7.60
N PHE A 83 11.24 -1.12 7.70
CA PHE A 83 11.91 -2.08 8.57
C PHE A 83 12.89 -2.91 7.75
N GLY A 84 14.11 -3.09 8.26
CA GLY A 84 15.21 -3.77 7.59
C GLY A 84 16.43 -2.85 7.39
N GLY A 85 17.59 -3.46 7.16
CA GLY A 85 18.85 -2.74 7.02
C GLY A 85 19.03 -2.16 5.62
N VAL A 86 18.91 -0.84 5.48
CA VAL A 86 19.16 -0.12 4.22
C VAL A 86 20.16 0.99 4.45
N ASP A 87 21.10 1.19 3.52
CA ASP A 87 21.96 2.36 3.57
C ASP A 87 21.12 3.65 3.44
N LYS A 88 21.33 4.63 4.33
CA LYS A 88 20.55 5.87 4.34
C LYS A 88 20.61 6.61 3.00
N THR A 89 21.75 6.59 2.30
CA THR A 89 21.93 7.23 0.99
C THR A 89 21.09 6.55 -0.07
N ASP A 90 21.06 5.21 -0.06
CA ASP A 90 20.22 4.44 -0.97
C ASP A 90 18.73 4.66 -0.69
N LEU A 91 18.35 4.76 0.59
CA LEU A 91 16.99 5.09 0.98
C LEU A 91 16.57 6.48 0.48
N TYR A 92 17.40 7.52 0.68
CA TYR A 92 17.14 8.85 0.13
C TYR A 92 16.92 8.83 -1.39
N ARG A 93 17.78 8.13 -2.13
CA ARG A 93 17.67 8.00 -3.59
C ARG A 93 16.41 7.26 -3.99
N ALA A 94 16.08 6.19 -3.27
CA ALA A 94 14.90 5.39 -3.54
C ALA A 94 13.61 6.17 -3.32
N VAL A 95 13.50 6.93 -2.22
CA VAL A 95 12.32 7.79 -1.95
C VAL A 95 12.14 8.83 -3.05
N SER A 96 13.22 9.52 -3.45
CA SER A 96 13.17 10.50 -4.54
C SER A 96 12.75 9.85 -5.86
N THR A 97 13.40 8.75 -6.22
CA THR A 97 13.17 8.04 -7.49
C THR A 97 11.75 7.47 -7.54
N ALA A 98 11.26 6.88 -6.45
CA ALA A 98 9.90 6.38 -6.34
C ALA A 98 8.87 7.49 -6.52
N GLY A 99 9.06 8.62 -5.84
CA GLY A 99 8.20 9.80 -5.99
C GLY A 99 8.15 10.30 -7.42
N ASP A 100 9.31 10.41 -8.08
CA ASP A 100 9.39 10.89 -9.46
C ASP A 100 8.72 9.93 -10.44
N ARG A 101 8.96 8.62 -10.33
CA ARG A 101 8.34 7.59 -11.17
C ARG A 101 6.82 7.54 -10.99
N LEU A 102 6.33 7.61 -9.75
CA LEU A 102 4.89 7.67 -9.47
C LEU A 102 4.24 8.91 -10.09
N ARG A 103 4.88 10.08 -9.95
CA ARG A 103 4.39 11.33 -10.55
C ARG A 103 4.48 11.33 -12.07
N SER A 104 5.42 10.60 -12.66
CA SER A 104 5.58 10.47 -14.12
C SER A 104 4.68 9.43 -14.77
N GLY A 105 3.81 8.74 -14.02
CA GLY A 105 2.84 7.80 -14.59
C GLY A 105 3.10 6.32 -14.29
N GLU A 106 4.18 5.97 -13.56
CA GLU A 106 4.44 4.57 -13.17
C GLU A 106 3.59 4.17 -11.95
N TRP A 107 2.27 4.32 -12.05
CA TRP A 107 1.33 4.17 -10.93
C TRP A 107 1.26 2.74 -10.38
N ASN A 108 1.70 1.75 -11.15
CA ASN A 108 1.82 0.36 -10.66
C ASN A 108 2.78 0.23 -9.46
N LEU A 109 3.71 1.18 -9.29
CA LEU A 109 4.57 1.24 -8.10
C LEU A 109 3.78 1.50 -6.80
N ALA A 110 2.56 2.03 -6.89
CA ALA A 110 1.69 2.22 -5.73
C ALA A 110 1.03 0.93 -5.26
N ILE A 111 1.22 -0.20 -5.94
CA ILE A 111 0.61 -1.50 -5.58
C ILE A 111 1.73 -2.48 -5.23
N HIS A 112 1.61 -3.14 -4.07
CA HIS A 112 2.61 -4.12 -3.61
C HIS A 112 1.96 -5.46 -3.21
N PRO A 113 2.51 -6.62 -3.63
CA PRO A 113 1.90 -7.92 -3.36
C PRO A 113 1.90 -8.31 -1.88
N ARG A 114 2.85 -7.79 -1.08
CA ARG A 114 2.95 -8.05 0.37
C ARG A 114 2.30 -6.98 1.25
N CYS A 115 1.49 -6.08 0.66
CA CYS A 115 0.82 -5.02 1.40
C CYS A 115 -0.20 -5.60 2.41
N GLY A 116 -0.24 -5.02 3.63
CA GLY A 116 -1.21 -5.38 4.66
C GLY A 116 -2.67 -5.23 4.22
N THR A 117 -2.97 -4.34 3.27
CA THR A 117 -4.30 -4.22 2.65
C THR A 117 -4.79 -5.55 2.06
N ASN A 118 -3.90 -6.37 1.48
CA ASN A 118 -4.29 -7.67 0.92
C ASN A 118 -4.80 -8.62 2.02
N ILE A 119 -4.14 -8.61 3.19
CA ILE A 119 -4.55 -9.40 4.35
C ILE A 119 -5.88 -8.88 4.89
N SER A 120 -6.01 -7.56 5.07
CA SER A 120 -7.25 -6.93 5.55
C SER A 120 -8.46 -7.23 4.66
N VAL A 121 -8.29 -7.14 3.33
CA VAL A 121 -9.33 -7.50 2.35
C VAL A 121 -9.70 -8.98 2.45
N THR A 122 -8.71 -9.87 2.55
CA THR A 122 -8.95 -11.31 2.72
C THR A 122 -9.74 -11.61 3.99
N LEU A 123 -9.37 -11.00 5.12
CA LEU A 123 -10.05 -11.16 6.40
C LEU A 123 -11.50 -10.64 6.34
N LEU A 124 -11.71 -9.45 5.76
CA LEU A 124 -13.03 -8.86 5.61
C LEU A 124 -13.95 -9.72 4.74
N LEU A 125 -13.46 -10.19 3.58
CA LEU A 125 -14.22 -11.09 2.71
C LEU A 125 -14.55 -12.41 3.40
N THR A 126 -13.56 -13.02 4.07
CA THR A 126 -13.75 -14.29 4.77
C THR A 126 -14.78 -14.15 5.87
N ALA A 127 -14.65 -13.13 6.73
CA ALA A 127 -15.59 -12.87 7.81
C ALA A 127 -17.00 -12.56 7.29
N GLY A 128 -17.11 -11.73 6.24
CA GLY A 128 -18.39 -11.38 5.63
C GLY A 128 -19.10 -12.59 5.01
N LEU A 129 -18.40 -13.37 4.20
CA LEU A 129 -18.96 -14.56 3.57
C LEU A 129 -19.27 -15.67 4.58
N ALA A 130 -18.38 -15.93 5.54
CA ALA A 130 -18.61 -16.93 6.57
C ALA A 130 -19.75 -16.52 7.51
N GLY A 131 -19.83 -15.25 7.90
CA GLY A 131 -20.93 -14.70 8.68
C GLY A 131 -22.27 -14.78 7.92
N GLY A 132 -22.27 -14.47 6.62
CA GLY A 132 -23.42 -14.65 5.74
C GLY A 132 -23.86 -16.11 5.64
N ALA A 133 -22.93 -17.03 5.43
CA ALA A 133 -23.19 -18.47 5.40
C ALA A 133 -23.77 -18.96 6.75
N ALA A 134 -23.19 -18.52 7.87
CA ALA A 134 -23.67 -18.89 9.20
C ALA A 134 -25.06 -18.33 9.53
N TRP A 135 -25.44 -17.22 8.91
CA TRP A 135 -26.76 -16.62 9.06
C TRP A 135 -27.82 -17.28 8.17
N LEU A 136 -27.50 -17.53 6.89
CA LEU A 136 -28.43 -17.99 5.87
C LEU A 136 -28.62 -19.51 5.81
N LEU A 137 -27.58 -20.29 6.11
CA LEU A 137 -27.64 -21.75 6.01
C LEU A 137 -28.27 -22.40 7.26
N PRO A 138 -28.84 -23.62 7.12
CA PRO A 138 -29.24 -24.47 8.24
C PRO A 138 -28.17 -24.55 9.32
N LYS A 139 -28.59 -24.56 10.59
CA LYS A 139 -27.70 -24.48 11.76
C LYS A 139 -27.12 -25.83 12.20
N ASP A 140 -27.33 -26.88 11.41
CA ASP A 140 -26.67 -28.16 11.69
C ASP A 140 -25.15 -28.08 11.44
N PRO A 141 -24.34 -28.82 12.20
CA PRO A 141 -22.89 -28.66 12.15
C PRO A 141 -22.25 -28.98 10.79
N LEU A 142 -22.79 -29.94 10.04
CA LEU A 142 -22.21 -30.36 8.76
C LEU A 142 -22.43 -29.29 7.70
N THR A 143 -23.65 -28.78 7.57
CA THR A 143 -23.94 -27.69 6.63
C THR A 143 -23.18 -26.42 6.99
N GLN A 144 -23.03 -26.10 8.28
CA GLN A 144 -22.20 -24.99 8.73
C GLN A 144 -20.73 -25.16 8.35
N LEU A 145 -20.15 -26.34 8.58
CA LEU A 145 -18.77 -26.65 8.22
C LEU A 145 -18.53 -26.47 6.71
N PHE A 146 -19.39 -27.05 5.87
CA PHE A 146 -19.28 -26.89 4.42
C PHE A 146 -19.53 -25.45 3.97
N GLY A 147 -20.47 -24.75 4.59
CA GLY A 147 -20.75 -23.35 4.32
C GLY A 147 -19.56 -22.45 4.62
N MET A 148 -18.94 -22.62 5.79
CA MET A 148 -17.74 -21.87 6.18
C MET A 148 -16.55 -22.22 5.28
N GLY A 149 -16.34 -23.51 4.98
CA GLY A 149 -15.27 -23.94 4.07
C GLY A 149 -15.43 -23.36 2.66
N THR A 150 -16.66 -23.36 2.14
CA THR A 150 -16.97 -22.75 0.83
C THR A 150 -16.76 -21.23 0.89
N ALA A 151 -17.24 -20.55 1.93
CA ALA A 151 -17.04 -19.12 2.11
C ALA A 151 -15.55 -18.75 2.15
N ALA A 152 -14.73 -19.50 2.88
CA ALA A 152 -13.29 -19.28 2.95
C ALA A 152 -12.61 -19.52 1.59
N ALA A 153 -12.97 -20.59 0.87
CA ALA A 153 -12.44 -20.86 -0.46
C ALA A 153 -12.82 -19.77 -1.48
N THR A 154 -14.07 -19.29 -1.43
CA THR A 154 -14.53 -18.17 -2.26
C THR A 154 -13.79 -16.87 -1.92
N ALA A 155 -13.63 -16.55 -0.63
CA ALA A 155 -12.86 -15.39 -0.21
C ALA A 155 -11.42 -15.45 -0.72
N TRP A 156 -10.75 -16.60 -0.53
CA TRP A 156 -9.38 -16.82 -0.99
C TRP A 156 -9.21 -16.66 -2.50
N ALA A 157 -10.18 -17.10 -3.30
CA ALA A 157 -10.14 -16.99 -4.75
C ALA A 157 -10.27 -15.54 -5.25
N ILE A 158 -11.04 -14.69 -4.55
CA ILE A 158 -11.37 -13.32 -4.98
C ILE A 158 -10.42 -12.28 -4.35
N ALA A 159 -9.92 -12.55 -3.14
CA ALA A 159 -9.17 -11.58 -2.34
C ALA A 159 -7.92 -10.99 -3.02
N PRO A 160 -7.10 -11.74 -3.78
CA PRO A 160 -5.91 -11.17 -4.42
C PRO A 160 -6.22 -10.01 -5.37
N ASP A 161 -7.28 -10.14 -6.18
CA ASP A 161 -7.66 -9.11 -7.15
C ASP A 161 -8.36 -7.93 -6.47
N LEU A 162 -9.24 -8.21 -5.51
CA LEU A 162 -9.89 -7.15 -4.73
C LEU A 162 -8.89 -6.39 -3.86
N GLY A 163 -7.84 -7.06 -3.35
CA GLY A 163 -6.74 -6.46 -2.61
C GLY A 163 -5.98 -5.44 -3.45
N LYS A 164 -5.61 -5.79 -4.68
CA LYS A 164 -5.00 -4.86 -5.63
C LYS A 164 -5.91 -3.68 -5.95
N TYR A 165 -7.19 -3.92 -6.18
CA TYR A 165 -8.18 -2.87 -6.43
C TYR A 165 -8.31 -1.91 -5.24
N ALA A 166 -8.37 -2.44 -4.02
CA ALA A 166 -8.40 -1.65 -2.80
C ALA A 166 -7.11 -0.85 -2.59
N GLN A 167 -5.94 -1.42 -2.95
CA GLN A 167 -4.69 -0.66 -2.99
C GLN A 167 -4.79 0.53 -3.93
N GLN A 168 -5.13 0.27 -5.20
CA GLN A 168 -5.16 1.27 -6.26
C GLN A 168 -6.15 2.42 -6.00
N HIS A 169 -7.34 2.14 -5.45
CA HIS A 169 -8.43 3.12 -5.39
C HIS A 169 -8.77 3.63 -3.99
N ILE A 170 -8.43 2.88 -2.93
CA ILE A 170 -8.87 3.18 -1.56
C ILE A 170 -7.69 3.53 -0.66
N THR A 171 -6.65 2.68 -0.64
CA THR A 171 -5.58 2.77 0.37
C THR A 171 -4.32 3.46 -0.10
N THR A 172 -4.20 3.75 -1.40
CA THR A 172 -3.07 4.51 -1.95
C THR A 172 -3.56 5.71 -2.80
N ALA A 173 -2.66 6.67 -3.01
CA ALA A 173 -2.85 7.83 -3.89
C ALA A 173 -1.47 8.32 -4.36
N ILE A 174 -1.37 8.89 -5.57
CA ILE A 174 -0.07 9.37 -6.09
C ILE A 174 0.44 10.52 -5.21
N PRO A 175 1.72 10.52 -4.78
CA PRO A 175 2.27 11.51 -3.84
C PRO A 175 2.56 12.86 -4.53
N LEU A 176 1.48 13.59 -4.82
CA LEU A 176 1.51 14.90 -5.48
C LEU A 176 1.64 16.05 -4.46
N ASN A 177 1.37 15.80 -3.18
CA ASN A 177 1.35 16.81 -2.12
C ASN A 177 2.30 16.47 -0.96
N LEU A 178 3.26 15.57 -1.18
CA LEU A 178 4.23 15.17 -0.16
C LEU A 178 5.64 15.51 -0.59
N ALA A 179 6.40 16.06 0.34
CA ALA A 179 7.84 16.25 0.22
C ALA A 179 8.58 15.53 1.34
N LEU A 180 9.76 15.00 1.01
CA LEU A 180 10.67 14.44 2.01
C LEU A 180 11.17 15.56 2.93
N GLU A 181 10.99 15.38 4.23
CA GLU A 181 11.49 16.30 5.26
C GLU A 181 12.83 15.79 5.81
N GLU A 182 12.84 14.55 6.32
CA GLU A 182 14.03 13.91 6.85
C GLU A 182 13.90 12.38 6.89
N ILE A 183 15.03 11.69 7.08
CA ILE A 183 15.07 10.25 7.35
C ILE A 183 15.76 10.05 8.70
N GLN A 184 15.01 9.51 9.66
CA GLN A 184 15.50 9.14 10.98
C GLN A 184 15.85 7.66 10.98
N GLU A 185 16.98 7.31 11.58
CA GLU A 185 17.36 5.93 11.84
C GLU A 185 16.88 5.56 13.24
N ASN A 186 16.23 4.41 13.34
CA ASN A 186 15.63 3.88 14.54
C ASN A 186 15.97 2.40 14.67
N THR A 187 15.54 1.80 15.76
CA THR A 187 15.58 0.36 15.99
C THR A 187 14.17 -0.08 16.33
N ASP A 188 13.69 -1.16 15.71
CA ASP A 188 12.39 -1.73 16.07
C ASP A 188 12.43 -2.35 17.47
N GLU A 189 11.27 -2.77 17.99
CA GLU A 189 11.15 -3.39 19.32
C GLU A 189 11.98 -4.68 19.46
N SER A 190 12.34 -5.32 18.34
CA SER A 190 13.12 -6.56 18.28
C SER A 190 14.63 -6.30 18.15
N GLY A 191 15.07 -5.05 18.07
CA GLY A 191 16.48 -4.70 17.91
C GLY A 191 16.97 -4.59 16.46
N ASN A 192 16.09 -4.72 15.46
CA ASN A 192 16.47 -4.64 14.06
C ASN A 192 16.52 -3.18 13.56
N PRO A 193 17.35 -2.87 12.56
CA PRO A 193 17.35 -1.56 11.93
C PRO A 193 15.98 -1.18 11.37
N SER A 194 15.58 0.07 11.61
CA SER A 194 14.41 0.66 10.99
C SER A 194 14.68 2.12 10.63
N HIS A 195 13.95 2.63 9.65
CA HIS A 195 14.07 4.00 9.20
C HIS A 195 12.69 4.64 9.19
N PHE A 196 12.55 5.83 9.76
CA PHE A 196 11.34 6.64 9.62
C PHE A 196 11.59 7.71 8.57
N VAL A 197 10.89 7.61 7.44
CA VAL A 197 10.90 8.60 6.37
C VAL A 197 9.82 9.62 6.68
N ARG A 198 10.20 10.75 7.27
CA ARG A 198 9.28 11.83 7.61
C ARG A 198 8.94 12.63 6.37
N LEU A 199 7.65 12.81 6.14
CA LEU A 199 7.11 13.56 5.01
C LEU A 199 6.34 14.78 5.53
N ARG A 200 6.36 15.85 4.77
CA ARG A 200 5.54 17.03 5.02
C ARG A 200 4.56 17.25 3.89
N TRP A 201 3.39 17.77 4.23
CA TRP A 201 2.44 18.24 3.23
C TRP A 201 3.01 19.46 2.50
N GLN A 202 2.90 19.45 1.18
CA GLN A 202 3.28 20.54 0.29
C GLN A 202 2.10 20.87 -0.63
N ASP A 203 1.59 22.09 -0.50
CA ASP A 203 0.55 22.58 -1.40
C ASP A 203 1.10 22.68 -2.83
N ALA A 204 0.21 22.43 -3.79
CA ALA A 204 0.52 22.42 -5.21
C ALA A 204 0.64 23.88 -5.64
N GLN A 205 1.69 24.17 -6.40
CA GLN A 205 1.91 25.49 -6.99
C GLN A 205 1.00 25.70 -8.19
#